data_AF-A0A1F9P9W9-F1
#
_entry.id   AF-A0A1F9P9W9-F1
#
_cell.length_a   1.000
_cell.length_b   1.000
_cell.length_c   1.000
_cell.angle_alpha   90.00
_cell.angle_beta   90.00
_cell.angle_gamma   90.00
#
_symmetry.space_group_name_H-M   'P 1'
#
loop_
_entity.id
_entity.type
_entity.pdbx_description
1 polymer ?
#
loop_
_entity_poly.entity_id
_entity_poly.type
_entity_poly.pdbx_seq_one_letter_code
_entity_poly.pdbx_strand_id
1 'polypeptide(L)'
;MRPWFSYLLTGLLLLFLIQDGCCEEKKILISSDMQIDYAESLFRNKDYDTAIIEYKRFLHFFPESRRLDQVKFNIALCLFEQKKYMEAAEAFNDIILKNPDSPHIGEAYFCQAHAFMNLGNMGYAEIVLQNYLKLAGDTKTKDRIYADLARLHLAKVKAFNPDSLTLAKEYLSKISPSGTHAKEAEKTMDLIQEAKKAPHKNPRAAGFFSIIPGAGFLYCERYQDALVTFLLNTGLMLAAYEAYDKDNTALAGVIGFVETGFYMGNIYGAVSSAHKYNQTGILKVLNRDISLVPKIDPEGKSLAMTLHFDF
;
A
#
# COMPACT_ATOMS: atom_id res chain seq x y z
N MET A 1 67.78 50.55 49.19
CA MET A 1 66.61 50.30 48.31
C MET A 1 65.40 50.05 49.21
N ARG A 2 64.31 50.81 49.03
CA ARG A 2 63.23 50.92 50.04
C ARG A 2 62.29 49.69 49.99
N PRO A 3 61.91 49.08 51.14
CA PRO A 3 61.16 47.81 51.21
C PRO A 3 59.69 47.88 50.76
N TRP A 4 59.12 49.09 50.63
CA TRP A 4 57.75 49.32 50.16
C TRP A 4 57.46 48.81 48.72
N PHE A 5 58.48 48.69 47.87
CA PHE A 5 58.31 48.20 46.49
C PHE A 5 58.00 46.70 46.42
N SER A 6 58.51 45.91 47.38
CA SER A 6 58.23 44.47 47.46
C SER A 6 56.78 44.20 47.87
N TYR A 7 56.22 45.02 48.76
CA TYR A 7 54.84 44.89 49.22
C TYR A 7 53.81 45.32 48.16
N LEU A 8 54.15 46.32 47.35
CA LEU A 8 53.35 46.73 46.19
C LEU A 8 53.33 45.65 45.11
N LEU A 9 54.47 45.00 44.84
CA LEU A 9 54.55 43.92 43.85
C LEU A 9 53.83 42.66 44.33
N THR A 10 53.94 42.28 45.61
CA THR A 10 53.21 41.15 46.18
C THR A 10 51.71 41.42 46.29
N GLY A 11 51.30 42.67 46.57
CA GLY A 11 49.90 43.07 46.59
C GLY A 11 49.26 43.04 45.20
N LEU A 12 49.98 43.47 44.17
CA LEU A 12 49.55 43.37 42.77
C LEU A 12 49.50 41.92 42.25
N LEU A 13 50.44 41.07 42.67
CA LEU A 13 50.41 39.62 42.37
C LEU A 13 49.25 38.89 43.07
N LEU A 14 48.91 39.28 44.30
CA LEU A 14 47.73 38.75 45.01
C LEU A 14 46.40 39.25 44.42
N LEU A 15 46.35 40.48 43.90
CA LEU A 15 45.18 41.01 43.19
C LEU A 15 44.95 40.34 41.81
N PHE A 16 46.02 39.89 41.14
CA PHE A 16 45.91 39.08 39.91
C PHE A 16 45.50 37.63 40.18
N LEU A 17 45.79 37.10 41.37
CA LEU A 17 45.37 35.75 41.79
C LEU A 17 43.92 35.68 42.31
N ILE A 18 43.25 36.82 42.52
CA ILE A 18 41.84 36.92 42.95
C ILE A 18 40.92 37.22 41.75
N GLN A 19 41.44 37.22 40.52
CA GLN A 19 40.60 37.01 39.34
C GLN A 19 40.26 35.52 39.24
N ASP A 20 39.49 35.03 40.22
CA ASP A 20 38.54 33.96 39.98
C ASP A 20 37.58 34.51 38.93
N GLY A 21 37.97 34.36 37.66
CA GLY A 21 37.02 34.35 36.58
C GLY A 21 35.99 33.32 36.98
N CYS A 22 34.83 33.78 37.43
CA CYS A 22 33.63 32.98 37.49
C CYS A 22 33.34 32.61 36.04
N CYS A 23 34.04 31.58 35.56
CA CYS A 23 33.82 30.99 34.28
C CYS A 23 32.45 30.36 34.43
N GLU A 24 31.42 31.14 34.10
CA GLU A 24 30.05 30.68 34.05
C GLU A 24 30.03 29.61 32.96
N GLU A 25 30.28 28.37 33.38
CA GLU A 25 30.30 27.19 32.54
C GLU A 25 28.89 27.13 31.93
N LYS A 26 28.75 27.60 30.67
CA LYS A 26 27.51 27.50 29.91
C LYS A 26 27.23 26.02 29.70
N LYS A 27 26.62 25.39 30.70
CA LYS A 27 26.08 24.05 30.61
C LYS A 27 24.89 24.13 29.67
N ILE A 28 25.10 23.72 28.43
CA ILE A 28 24.02 23.49 27.49
C ILE A 28 23.24 22.30 28.06
N LEU A 29 22.12 22.59 28.73
CA LEU A 29 21.24 21.57 29.25
C LEU A 29 20.34 21.09 28.12
N ILE A 30 20.63 19.94 27.54
CA ILE A 30 19.76 19.34 26.52
C ILE A 30 18.53 18.78 27.25
N SER A 31 17.38 19.44 27.11
CA SER A 31 16.11 18.96 27.63
C SER A 31 15.48 17.93 26.69
N SER A 32 14.58 17.11 27.22
CA SER A 32 13.79 16.17 26.42
C SER A 32 13.02 16.89 25.31
N ASP A 33 12.40 18.04 25.60
CA ASP A 33 11.61 18.77 24.61
C ASP A 33 12.50 19.30 23.48
N MET A 34 13.67 19.87 23.80
CA MET A 34 14.62 20.34 22.77
C MET A 34 15.09 19.20 21.85
N GLN A 35 15.36 18.02 22.42
CA GLN A 35 15.80 16.86 21.63
C GLN A 35 14.70 16.36 20.68
N ILE A 36 13.43 16.32 21.15
CA ILE A 36 12.29 15.97 20.29
C ILE A 36 12.02 17.02 19.24
N ASP A 37 12.00 18.30 19.60
CA ASP A 37 11.70 19.39 18.66
C ASP A 37 12.72 19.43 17.52
N TYR A 38 13.99 19.15 17.84
CA TYR A 38 15.03 18.99 16.83
C TYR A 38 14.78 17.78 15.92
N ALA A 39 14.50 16.60 16.49
CA ALA A 39 14.19 15.40 15.70
C ALA A 39 12.95 15.59 14.81
N GLU A 40 11.91 16.25 15.30
CA GLU A 40 10.73 16.60 14.51
C GLU A 40 11.03 17.64 13.42
N SER A 41 11.96 18.56 13.65
CA SER A 41 12.41 19.49 12.61
C SER A 41 13.08 18.75 11.46
N LEU A 42 13.91 17.75 11.77
CA LEU A 42 14.55 16.88 10.78
C LEU A 42 13.51 16.07 10.01
N PHE A 43 12.52 15.51 10.71
CA PHE A 43 11.39 14.82 10.08
C PHE A 43 10.63 15.73 9.10
N ARG A 44 10.30 16.97 9.51
CA ARG A 44 9.63 17.96 8.64
C ARG A 44 10.49 18.34 7.44
N ASN A 45 11.82 18.36 7.60
CA ASN A 45 12.78 18.59 6.53
C ASN A 45 13.04 17.34 5.67
N LYS A 46 12.32 16.23 5.91
CA LYS A 46 12.47 14.92 5.25
C LYS A 46 13.84 14.27 5.42
N ASP A 47 14.64 14.75 6.38
CA ASP A 47 15.88 14.11 6.80
C ASP A 47 15.56 12.98 7.78
N TYR A 48 14.95 11.93 7.26
CA TYR A 48 14.44 10.82 8.05
C TYR A 48 15.55 9.99 8.69
N ASP A 49 16.71 9.86 8.04
CA ASP A 49 17.84 9.12 8.61
C ASP A 49 18.37 9.82 9.87
N THR A 50 18.59 11.13 9.80
CA THR A 50 19.03 11.90 10.98
C THR A 50 17.91 11.98 12.02
N ALA A 51 16.65 12.14 11.62
CA ALA A 51 15.51 12.13 12.54
C ALA A 51 15.45 10.83 13.36
N ILE A 52 15.62 9.66 12.72
CA ILE A 52 15.66 8.36 13.39
C ILE A 52 16.81 8.30 14.41
N ILE A 53 17.98 8.82 14.06
CA ILE A 53 19.14 8.86 14.97
C ILE A 53 18.80 9.70 16.21
N GLU A 54 18.26 10.90 16.03
CA GLU A 54 17.92 11.81 17.14
C GLU A 54 16.75 11.28 17.98
N TYR A 55 15.78 10.61 17.38
CA TYR A 55 14.73 9.88 18.09
C TYR A 55 15.29 8.72 18.92
N LYS A 56 16.22 7.92 18.37
CA LYS A 56 16.89 6.85 19.12
C LYS A 56 17.70 7.40 20.29
N ARG A 57 18.38 8.54 20.11
CA ARG A 57 19.05 9.25 21.21
C ARG A 57 18.06 9.68 22.28
N PHE A 58 16.89 10.20 21.89
CA PHE A 58 15.85 10.55 22.84
C PHE A 58 15.41 9.34 23.68
N LEU A 59 15.15 8.20 23.04
CA LEU A 59 14.77 6.96 23.75
C LEU A 59 15.85 6.49 24.73
N HIS A 60 17.13 6.75 24.43
CA HIS A 60 18.25 6.38 25.30
C HIS A 60 18.44 7.33 26.49
N PHE A 61 18.42 8.64 26.25
CA PHE A 61 18.72 9.65 27.28
C PHE A 61 17.51 10.04 28.13
N PHE A 62 16.29 9.82 27.63
CA PHE A 62 15.04 10.18 28.32
C PHE A 62 14.08 8.98 28.45
N PRO A 63 14.52 7.83 29.03
CA PRO A 63 13.74 6.58 29.04
C PRO A 63 12.49 6.61 29.92
N GLU A 64 12.32 7.65 30.75
CA GLU A 64 11.14 7.85 31.61
C GLU A 64 10.18 8.94 31.07
N SER A 65 10.42 9.41 29.83
CA SER A 65 9.61 10.47 29.26
C SER A 65 8.19 9.99 28.95
N ARG A 66 7.20 10.89 29.13
CA ARG A 66 5.82 10.64 28.67
C ARG A 66 5.70 10.59 27.15
N ARG A 67 6.72 11.01 26.40
CA ARG A 67 6.73 11.07 24.93
C ARG A 67 7.34 9.85 24.23
N LEU A 68 7.71 8.80 24.97
CA LEU A 68 8.35 7.61 24.39
C LEU A 68 7.49 6.97 23.29
N ASP A 69 6.19 6.89 23.51
CA ASP A 69 5.23 6.34 22.55
C ASP A 69 5.18 7.15 21.25
N GLN A 70 5.09 8.47 21.37
CA GLN A 70 5.14 9.39 20.23
C GLN A 70 6.45 9.22 19.45
N VAL A 71 7.58 9.08 20.15
CA VAL A 71 8.89 8.93 19.52
C VAL A 71 9.01 7.58 18.79
N LYS A 72 8.56 6.48 19.40
CA LYS A 72 8.51 5.17 18.73
C LYS A 72 7.64 5.22 17.48
N PHE A 73 6.47 5.85 17.57
CA PHE A 73 5.58 6.06 16.44
C PHE A 73 6.24 6.91 15.34
N ASN A 74 6.94 7.98 15.69
CA ASN A 74 7.65 8.83 14.73
C ASN A 74 8.80 8.09 14.04
N ILE A 75 9.52 7.20 14.73
CA ILE A 75 10.52 6.32 14.09
C ILE A 75 9.85 5.43 13.05
N ALA A 76 8.72 4.79 13.40
CA ALA A 76 7.98 3.95 12.46
C ALA A 76 7.47 4.75 11.24
N LEU A 77 7.02 5.99 11.44
CA LEU A 77 6.67 6.92 10.35
C LEU A 77 7.88 7.28 9.48
N CYS A 78 9.05 7.55 10.06
CA CYS A 78 10.27 7.79 9.27
C CYS A 78 10.56 6.62 8.34
N LEU A 79 10.48 5.38 8.84
CA LEU A 79 10.68 4.17 8.04
C LEU A 79 9.64 4.06 6.92
N PHE A 80 8.39 4.40 7.21
CA PHE A 80 7.32 4.40 6.23
C PHE A 80 7.58 5.42 5.10
N GLU A 81 7.95 6.65 5.44
CA GLU A 81 8.26 7.71 4.48
C GLU A 81 9.51 7.41 3.65
N GLN A 82 10.48 6.70 4.24
CA GLN A 82 11.63 6.15 3.53
C GLN A 82 11.28 4.97 2.60
N LYS A 83 10.00 4.58 2.51
CA LYS A 83 9.50 3.42 1.76
C LYS A 83 10.05 2.09 2.24
N LYS A 84 10.62 2.05 3.45
CA LYS A 84 11.06 0.82 4.13
C LYS A 84 9.84 0.16 4.77
N TYR A 85 8.86 -0.20 3.94
CA TYR A 85 7.53 -0.59 4.39
C TYR A 85 7.52 -1.83 5.29
N MET A 86 8.43 -2.78 5.06
CA MET A 86 8.54 -3.97 5.92
C MET A 86 8.98 -3.58 7.35
N GLU A 87 10.06 -2.80 7.45
CA GLU A 87 10.58 -2.30 8.73
C GLU A 87 9.57 -1.40 9.44
N ALA A 88 8.85 -0.56 8.67
CA ALA A 88 7.76 0.25 9.20
C ALA A 88 6.62 -0.61 9.76
N ALA A 89 6.18 -1.64 9.02
CA ALA A 89 5.13 -2.55 9.46
C ALA A 89 5.52 -3.30 10.74
N GLU A 90 6.78 -3.71 10.88
CA GLU A 90 7.33 -4.30 12.11
C GLU A 90 7.35 -3.29 13.26
N ALA A 91 7.80 -2.07 13.02
CA ALA A 91 7.83 -1.02 14.05
C ALA A 91 6.42 -0.63 14.53
N PHE A 92 5.43 -0.55 13.63
CA PHE A 92 4.03 -0.34 14.01
C PHE A 92 3.45 -1.54 14.76
N ASN A 93 3.79 -2.77 14.35
CA ASN A 93 3.40 -3.98 15.07
C ASN A 93 3.89 -3.97 16.52
N ASP A 94 5.13 -3.54 16.73
CA ASP A 94 5.74 -3.43 18.05
C ASP A 94 4.97 -2.45 18.95
N ILE A 95 4.49 -1.33 18.40
CA ILE A 95 3.63 -0.38 19.13
C ILE A 95 2.29 -1.05 19.49
N ILE A 96 1.67 -1.71 18.53
CA ILE A 96 0.37 -2.39 18.71
C ILE A 96 0.43 -3.47 19.80
N LEU A 97 1.49 -4.28 19.82
CA LEU A 97 1.62 -5.40 20.75
C LEU A 97 2.13 -4.99 22.13
N LYS A 98 3.10 -4.08 22.20
CA LYS A 98 3.78 -3.76 23.47
C LYS A 98 3.10 -2.61 24.21
N ASN A 99 2.44 -1.70 23.50
CA ASN A 99 1.88 -0.48 24.07
C ASN A 99 0.37 -0.33 23.69
N PRO A 100 -0.50 -1.26 24.12
CA PRO A 100 -1.92 -1.27 23.73
C PRO A 100 -2.70 0.00 24.15
N ASP A 101 -2.27 0.68 25.21
CA ASP A 101 -2.91 1.90 25.71
C ASP A 101 -2.35 3.19 25.08
N SER A 102 -1.45 3.06 24.10
CA SER A 102 -0.83 4.21 23.46
C SER A 102 -1.86 5.08 22.74
N PRO A 103 -1.82 6.41 22.87
CA PRO A 103 -2.66 7.32 22.08
C PRO A 103 -2.51 7.15 20.57
N HIS A 104 -1.39 6.55 20.11
CA HIS A 104 -1.09 6.34 18.70
C HIS A 104 -1.51 4.97 18.16
N ILE A 105 -2.14 4.12 18.98
CA ILE A 105 -2.43 2.75 18.55
C ILE A 105 -3.32 2.68 17.32
N GLY A 106 -4.33 3.55 17.24
CA GLY A 106 -5.23 3.59 16.09
C GLY A 106 -4.50 3.96 14.79
N GLU A 107 -3.66 5.00 14.84
CA GLU A 107 -2.84 5.36 13.69
C GLU A 107 -1.79 4.29 13.38
N ALA A 108 -1.23 3.59 14.37
CA ALA A 108 -0.30 2.49 14.14
C ALA A 108 -0.96 1.35 13.34
N TYR A 109 -2.22 0.99 13.64
CA TYR A 109 -2.97 0.02 12.84
C TYR A 109 -3.16 0.46 11.39
N PHE A 110 -3.57 1.71 11.17
CA PHE A 110 -3.74 2.26 9.81
C PHE A 110 -2.41 2.30 9.05
N CYS A 111 -1.35 2.80 9.68
CA CYS A 111 -0.02 2.88 9.05
C CYS A 111 0.54 1.49 8.74
N GLN A 112 0.36 0.51 9.63
CA GLN A 112 0.76 -0.87 9.38
C GLN A 112 0.00 -1.48 8.20
N ALA A 113 -1.32 -1.31 8.15
CA ALA A 113 -2.13 -1.78 7.02
C ALA A 113 -1.67 -1.14 5.71
N HIS A 114 -1.44 0.17 5.71
CA HIS A 114 -0.92 0.89 4.55
C HIS A 114 0.49 0.44 4.14
N ALA A 115 1.34 0.09 5.10
CA ALA A 115 2.68 -0.43 4.81
C ALA A 115 2.57 -1.76 4.07
N PHE A 116 1.68 -2.67 4.52
CA PHE A 116 1.39 -3.91 3.82
C PHE A 116 0.75 -3.69 2.44
N MET A 117 -0.13 -2.70 2.28
CA MET A 117 -0.69 -2.36 0.96
C MET A 117 0.39 -1.88 -0.01
N ASN A 118 1.35 -1.05 0.44
CA ASN A 118 2.46 -0.58 -0.38
C ASN A 118 3.45 -1.70 -0.73
N LEU A 119 3.57 -2.73 0.11
CA LEU A 119 4.29 -3.98 -0.21
C LEU A 119 3.53 -4.88 -1.21
N GLY A 120 2.29 -4.54 -1.57
CA GLY A 120 1.40 -5.38 -2.36
C GLY A 120 0.80 -6.55 -1.57
N ASN A 121 1.04 -6.61 -0.25
CA ASN A 121 0.51 -7.66 0.62
C ASN A 121 -0.88 -7.29 1.15
N MET A 122 -1.85 -7.32 0.25
CA MET A 122 -3.24 -6.98 0.55
C MET A 122 -3.92 -7.97 1.52
N GLY A 123 -3.32 -9.14 1.75
CA GLY A 123 -3.80 -10.12 2.74
C GLY A 123 -3.48 -9.68 4.16
N TYR A 124 -2.22 -9.34 4.45
CA TYR A 124 -1.84 -8.84 5.78
C TYR A 124 -2.51 -7.51 6.10
N ALA A 125 -2.63 -6.60 5.13
CA ALA A 125 -3.35 -5.33 5.33
C ALA A 125 -4.81 -5.55 5.77
N GLU A 126 -5.51 -6.49 5.14
CA GLU A 126 -6.89 -6.84 5.49
C GLU A 126 -6.99 -7.41 6.91
N ILE A 127 -6.06 -8.30 7.29
CA ILE A 127 -6.00 -8.88 8.65
C ILE A 127 -5.80 -7.80 9.71
N VAL A 128 -4.86 -6.86 9.48
CA VAL A 128 -4.58 -5.75 10.39
C VAL A 128 -5.82 -4.89 10.61
N LEU A 129 -6.50 -4.51 9.52
CA LEU A 129 -7.73 -3.71 9.57
C LEU A 129 -8.88 -4.47 10.25
N GLN A 130 -9.06 -5.75 9.96
CA GLN A 130 -10.09 -6.58 10.60
C GLN A 130 -9.82 -6.78 12.10
N ASN A 131 -8.56 -6.92 12.51
CA ASN A 131 -8.20 -6.97 13.92
C ASN A 131 -8.52 -5.65 14.61
N TYR A 132 -8.16 -4.52 13.97
CA TYR A 132 -8.48 -3.22 14.53
C TYR A 132 -10.00 -2.98 14.62
N LEU A 133 -10.77 -3.45 13.64
CA LEU A 133 -12.24 -3.36 13.62
C LEU A 133 -12.88 -4.04 14.84
N LYS A 134 -12.33 -5.15 15.32
CA LYS A 134 -12.82 -5.87 16.51
C LYS A 134 -12.58 -5.09 17.80
N LEU A 135 -11.55 -4.25 17.83
CA LEU A 135 -11.16 -3.45 18.99
C LEU A 135 -11.80 -2.06 18.99
N ALA A 136 -12.14 -1.53 17.81
CA ALA A 136 -12.75 -0.22 17.67
C ALA A 136 -14.10 -0.15 18.41
N GLY A 137 -14.21 0.78 19.35
CA GLY A 137 -15.46 1.03 20.09
C GLY A 137 -16.36 2.04 19.40
N ASP A 138 -15.78 3.06 18.78
CA ASP A 138 -16.50 4.21 18.23
C ASP A 138 -16.83 4.06 16.74
N THR A 139 -17.92 4.71 16.32
CA THR A 139 -18.42 4.66 14.94
C THR A 139 -17.46 5.32 13.96
N LYS A 140 -16.79 6.42 14.33
CA LYS A 140 -15.92 7.17 13.43
C LYS A 140 -14.72 6.33 12.99
N THR A 141 -14.10 5.63 13.93
CA THR A 141 -13.00 4.69 13.64
C THR A 141 -13.48 3.52 12.80
N LYS A 142 -14.65 2.93 13.12
CA LYS A 142 -15.23 1.85 12.32
C LYS A 142 -15.50 2.28 10.87
N ASP A 143 -16.06 3.46 10.67
CA ASP A 143 -16.32 4.02 9.34
C ASP A 143 -15.03 4.17 8.53
N ARG A 144 -13.95 4.66 9.16
CA ARG A 144 -12.62 4.75 8.52
C ARG A 144 -12.08 3.37 8.14
N ILE A 145 -12.18 2.39 9.03
CA ILE A 145 -11.73 1.02 8.76
C ILE A 145 -12.55 0.39 7.62
N TYR A 146 -13.88 0.57 7.60
CA TYR A 146 -14.73 0.09 6.51
C TYR A 146 -14.38 0.75 5.18
N ALA A 147 -14.05 2.05 5.18
CA ALA A 147 -13.57 2.73 3.98
C ALA A 147 -12.22 2.17 3.50
N ASP A 148 -11.27 1.92 4.40
CA ASP A 148 -9.97 1.31 4.05
C ASP A 148 -10.14 -0.12 3.49
N LEU A 149 -10.98 -0.95 4.12
CA LEU A 149 -11.30 -2.30 3.65
C LEU A 149 -11.97 -2.27 2.27
N ALA A 150 -12.94 -1.38 2.06
CA ALA A 150 -13.57 -1.20 0.76
C ALA A 150 -12.55 -0.83 -0.32
N ARG A 151 -11.67 0.14 -0.04
CA ARG A 151 -10.60 0.56 -0.96
C ARG A 151 -9.63 -0.59 -1.26
N LEU A 152 -9.25 -1.37 -0.26
CA LEU A 152 -8.41 -2.54 -0.41
C LEU A 152 -9.05 -3.58 -1.34
N HIS A 153 -10.35 -3.86 -1.20
CA HIS A 153 -11.06 -4.76 -2.10
C HIS A 153 -11.20 -4.18 -3.52
N LEU A 154 -11.43 -2.88 -3.67
CA LEU A 154 -11.42 -2.22 -4.99
C LEU A 154 -10.05 -2.35 -5.68
N ALA A 155 -8.95 -2.23 -4.93
CA ALA A 155 -7.61 -2.47 -5.48
C ALA A 155 -7.42 -3.93 -5.94
N LYS A 156 -7.99 -4.91 -5.22
CA LYS A 156 -7.98 -6.34 -5.59
C LYS A 156 -8.79 -6.66 -6.85
N VAL A 157 -9.65 -5.76 -7.34
CA VAL A 157 -10.37 -5.95 -8.62
C VAL A 157 -9.39 -6.12 -9.78
N LYS A 158 -8.23 -5.44 -9.76
CA LYS A 158 -7.17 -5.62 -10.77
C LYS A 158 -6.56 -7.04 -10.73
N ALA A 159 -6.60 -7.70 -9.58
CA ALA A 159 -6.04 -9.04 -9.37
C ALA A 159 -7.01 -10.19 -9.70
N PHE A 160 -8.06 -9.93 -10.50
CA PHE A 160 -9.04 -10.95 -10.96
C PHE A 160 -9.82 -11.67 -9.85
N ASN A 161 -10.00 -11.06 -8.67
CA ASN A 161 -10.82 -11.66 -7.63
C ASN A 161 -12.31 -11.30 -7.85
N PRO A 162 -13.17 -12.29 -8.19
CA PRO A 162 -14.57 -12.05 -8.61
C PRO A 162 -15.44 -11.46 -7.48
N ASP A 163 -15.10 -11.74 -6.23
CA ASP A 163 -15.89 -11.30 -5.06
C ASP A 163 -15.49 -9.92 -4.57
N SER A 164 -14.43 -9.33 -5.11
CA SER A 164 -13.86 -8.06 -4.63
C SER A 164 -14.85 -6.89 -4.71
N LEU A 165 -15.63 -6.78 -5.79
CA LEU A 165 -16.66 -5.75 -5.90
C LEU A 165 -17.81 -5.95 -4.91
N THR A 166 -18.13 -7.20 -4.59
CA THR A 166 -19.19 -7.54 -3.63
C THR A 166 -18.75 -7.18 -2.22
N LEU A 167 -17.54 -7.58 -1.84
CA LEU A 167 -16.95 -7.25 -0.53
C LEU A 167 -16.75 -5.73 -0.36
N ALA A 168 -16.24 -5.04 -1.39
CA ALA A 168 -16.14 -3.59 -1.37
C ALA A 168 -17.50 -2.94 -1.09
N LYS A 169 -18.55 -3.34 -1.81
CA LYS A 169 -19.91 -2.84 -1.59
C LYS A 169 -20.42 -3.15 -0.18
N GLU A 170 -20.14 -4.36 0.33
CA GLU A 170 -20.55 -4.76 1.68
C GLU A 170 -19.94 -3.83 2.74
N TYR A 171 -18.64 -3.56 2.68
CA TYR A 171 -17.99 -2.65 3.62
C TYR A 171 -18.49 -1.21 3.49
N LEU A 172 -18.67 -0.71 2.27
CA LEU A 172 -19.25 0.63 2.05
C LEU A 172 -20.65 0.76 2.67
N SER A 173 -21.46 -0.30 2.59
CA SER A 173 -22.81 -0.29 3.19
C SER A 173 -22.84 -0.26 4.73
N LYS A 174 -21.72 -0.57 5.38
CA LYS A 174 -21.57 -0.53 6.84
C LYS A 174 -21.14 0.85 7.37
N ILE A 175 -20.76 1.77 6.48
CA ILE A 175 -20.37 3.15 6.83
C ILE A 175 -21.61 3.94 7.25
N SER A 176 -21.51 4.68 8.36
CA SER A 176 -22.61 5.50 8.86
C SER A 176 -23.02 6.58 7.85
N PRO A 177 -24.34 6.78 7.57
CA PRO A 177 -24.83 7.79 6.62
C PRO A 177 -24.51 9.25 6.99
N SER A 178 -24.20 9.52 8.26
CA SER A 178 -23.86 10.87 8.75
C SER A 178 -22.37 11.05 9.05
N GLY A 179 -21.54 10.03 8.77
CA GLY A 179 -20.11 10.04 9.03
C GLY A 179 -19.31 10.85 8.00
N THR A 180 -18.04 11.12 8.31
CA THR A 180 -17.12 11.83 7.41
C THR A 180 -16.91 11.12 6.08
N HIS A 181 -17.06 9.79 6.05
CA HIS A 181 -16.89 8.96 4.85
C HIS A 181 -18.19 8.67 4.09
N ALA A 182 -19.35 9.16 4.56
CA ALA A 182 -20.65 8.80 3.99
C ALA A 182 -20.80 9.18 2.51
N LYS A 183 -20.48 10.44 2.18
CA LYS A 183 -20.59 10.96 0.80
C LYS A 183 -19.67 10.22 -0.17
N GLU A 184 -18.45 9.94 0.26
CA GLU A 184 -17.47 9.19 -0.53
C GLU A 184 -17.94 7.74 -0.73
N ALA A 185 -18.52 7.13 0.31
CA ALA A 185 -19.05 5.79 0.24
C ALA A 185 -20.22 5.68 -0.75
N GLU A 186 -21.15 6.64 -0.73
CA GLU A 186 -22.27 6.73 -1.67
C GLU A 186 -21.78 6.88 -3.12
N LYS A 187 -20.88 7.85 -3.38
CA LYS A 187 -20.23 8.03 -4.70
C LYS A 187 -19.57 6.73 -5.17
N THR A 188 -18.84 6.05 -4.29
CA THR A 188 -18.14 4.80 -4.62
C THR A 188 -19.12 3.65 -4.89
N MET A 189 -20.22 3.57 -4.13
CA MET A 189 -21.27 2.57 -4.36
C MET A 189 -21.96 2.76 -5.72
N ASP A 190 -22.22 4.00 -6.11
CA ASP A 190 -22.78 4.34 -7.41
C ASP A 190 -21.82 3.94 -8.55
N LEU A 191 -20.52 4.24 -8.38
CA LEU A 191 -19.49 3.81 -9.33
C LEU A 191 -19.39 2.29 -9.43
N ILE A 192 -19.49 1.55 -8.32
CA ILE A 192 -19.54 0.08 -8.35
C ILE A 192 -20.78 -0.39 -9.11
N GLN A 193 -21.92 0.26 -8.93
CA GLN A 193 -23.16 -0.09 -9.63
C GLN A 193 -23.07 0.19 -11.13
N GLU A 194 -22.45 1.30 -11.52
CA GLU A 194 -22.14 1.63 -12.92
C GLU A 194 -21.17 0.59 -13.50
N ALA A 195 -20.11 0.24 -12.78
CA ALA A 195 -19.12 -0.73 -13.21
C ALA A 195 -19.73 -2.13 -13.42
N LYS A 196 -20.69 -2.54 -12.59
CA LYS A 196 -21.43 -3.80 -12.77
C LYS A 196 -22.31 -3.83 -14.02
N LYS A 197 -22.68 -2.67 -14.58
CA LYS A 197 -23.42 -2.55 -15.84
C LYS A 197 -22.51 -2.51 -17.07
N ALA A 198 -21.18 -2.53 -16.89
CA ALA A 198 -20.25 -2.53 -18.01
C ALA A 198 -20.51 -3.72 -18.95
N PRO A 199 -20.22 -3.57 -20.25
CA PRO A 199 -20.36 -4.67 -21.21
C PRO A 199 -19.66 -5.93 -20.73
N HIS A 200 -20.37 -7.07 -20.79
CA HIS A 200 -19.84 -8.35 -20.35
C HIS A 200 -20.08 -9.44 -21.40
N LYS A 201 -19.22 -10.44 -21.38
CA LYS A 201 -19.20 -11.64 -22.21
C LYS A 201 -19.32 -12.84 -21.28
N ASN A 202 -20.10 -13.84 -21.67
CA ASN A 202 -20.24 -15.07 -20.90
C ASN A 202 -19.04 -16.00 -21.18
N PRO A 203 -18.21 -16.33 -20.18
CA PRO A 203 -17.03 -17.19 -20.40
C PRO A 203 -17.41 -18.59 -20.88
N ARG A 204 -18.54 -19.13 -20.44
CA ARG A 204 -19.02 -20.45 -20.89
C ARG A 204 -19.44 -20.40 -22.36
N ALA A 205 -20.05 -19.31 -22.80
CA ALA A 205 -20.40 -19.12 -24.21
C ALA A 205 -19.13 -19.01 -25.08
N ALA A 206 -18.10 -18.30 -24.62
CA ALA A 206 -16.80 -18.25 -25.30
C ALA A 206 -16.18 -19.65 -25.46
N GLY A 207 -16.25 -20.48 -24.41
CA GLY A 207 -15.84 -21.88 -24.47
C GLY A 207 -16.68 -22.70 -25.46
N PHE A 208 -18.01 -22.56 -25.43
CA PHE A 208 -18.91 -23.26 -26.35
C PHE A 208 -18.64 -22.89 -27.82
N PHE A 209 -18.48 -21.60 -28.14
CA PHE A 209 -18.16 -21.18 -29.50
C PHE A 209 -16.78 -21.66 -29.95
N SER A 210 -15.85 -21.96 -29.04
CA SER A 210 -14.52 -22.49 -29.39
C SER A 210 -14.56 -23.92 -29.95
N ILE A 211 -15.72 -24.57 -30.01
CA ILE A 211 -15.93 -25.79 -30.80
C ILE A 211 -15.69 -25.53 -32.29
N ILE A 212 -15.84 -24.29 -32.75
CA ILE A 212 -15.40 -23.87 -34.09
C ILE A 212 -14.06 -23.15 -33.91
N PRO A 213 -12.98 -23.56 -34.61
CA PRO A 213 -11.69 -22.89 -34.53
C PRO A 213 -11.79 -21.37 -34.65
N GLY A 214 -11.35 -20.66 -33.59
CA GLY A 214 -11.31 -19.20 -33.56
C GLY A 214 -12.62 -18.50 -33.19
N ALA A 215 -13.78 -19.16 -33.21
CA ALA A 215 -15.06 -18.50 -32.97
C ALA A 215 -15.25 -18.02 -31.52
N GLY A 216 -14.65 -18.69 -30.53
CA GLY A 216 -14.60 -18.20 -29.16
C GLY A 216 -13.84 -16.88 -29.00
N PHE A 217 -12.71 -16.74 -29.69
CA PHE A 217 -11.96 -15.48 -29.73
C PHE A 217 -12.71 -14.40 -30.50
N LEU A 218 -13.40 -14.77 -31.59
CA LEU A 218 -14.24 -13.86 -32.36
C LEU A 218 -15.38 -13.27 -31.50
N TYR A 219 -16.04 -14.11 -30.69
CA TYR A 219 -17.05 -13.69 -29.71
C TYR A 219 -16.50 -12.67 -28.70
N CYS A 220 -15.24 -12.85 -28.29
CA CYS A 220 -14.50 -11.95 -27.41
C CYS A 220 -13.87 -10.75 -28.13
N GLU A 221 -14.19 -10.50 -29.40
CA GLU A 221 -13.67 -9.38 -30.22
C GLU A 221 -12.15 -9.43 -30.43
N ARG A 222 -11.55 -10.62 -30.30
CA ARG A 222 -10.12 -10.87 -30.55
C ARG A 222 -9.91 -11.40 -31.97
N TYR A 223 -10.10 -10.52 -32.96
CA TYR A 223 -10.11 -10.91 -34.39
C TYR A 223 -8.79 -11.53 -34.88
N GLN A 224 -7.65 -11.01 -34.42
CA GLN A 224 -6.34 -11.56 -34.79
C GLN A 224 -6.16 -12.98 -34.26
N ASP A 225 -6.50 -13.22 -32.99
CA ASP A 225 -6.41 -14.54 -32.38
C ASP A 225 -7.41 -15.52 -32.98
N ALA A 226 -8.61 -15.04 -33.34
CA ALA A 226 -9.60 -15.83 -34.05
C ALA A 226 -9.06 -16.31 -35.39
N LEU A 227 -8.46 -15.42 -36.18
CA LEU A 227 -7.88 -15.75 -37.49
C LEU A 227 -6.71 -16.73 -37.36
N VAL A 228 -5.77 -16.47 -36.45
CA VAL A 228 -4.61 -17.35 -36.22
C VAL A 228 -5.07 -18.74 -35.78
N THR A 229 -6.03 -18.82 -34.85
CA THR A 229 -6.58 -20.09 -34.37
C THR A 229 -7.27 -20.86 -35.49
N PHE A 230 -8.05 -20.18 -36.33
CA PHE A 230 -8.71 -20.78 -37.47
C PHE A 230 -7.69 -21.38 -38.45
N LEU A 231 -6.71 -20.58 -38.89
CA LEU A 231 -5.71 -21.03 -39.85
C LEU A 231 -4.83 -22.16 -39.31
N LEU A 232 -4.38 -22.05 -38.05
CA LEU A 232 -3.52 -23.06 -37.43
C LEU A 232 -4.25 -24.40 -37.28
N ASN A 233 -5.45 -24.39 -36.71
CA ASN A 233 -6.20 -25.63 -36.49
C ASN A 233 -6.62 -26.25 -37.83
N THR A 234 -7.14 -25.46 -38.77
CA THR A 234 -7.49 -25.97 -40.10
C THR A 234 -6.27 -26.55 -40.81
N GLY A 235 -5.11 -25.89 -40.74
CA GLY A 235 -3.87 -26.40 -41.31
C GLY A 235 -3.42 -27.73 -40.71
N LEU A 236 -3.50 -27.87 -39.38
CA LEU A 236 -3.13 -29.11 -38.68
C LEU A 236 -4.13 -30.24 -38.98
N MET A 237 -5.44 -29.97 -39.01
CA MET A 237 -6.46 -30.96 -39.39
C MET A 237 -6.23 -31.47 -40.81
N LEU A 238 -5.98 -30.58 -41.76
CA LEU A 238 -5.68 -30.95 -43.15
C LEU A 238 -4.37 -31.75 -43.26
N ALA A 239 -3.33 -31.35 -42.52
CA ALA A 239 -2.06 -32.07 -42.51
C ALA A 239 -2.18 -33.47 -41.88
N ALA A 240 -2.97 -33.62 -40.81
CA ALA A 240 -3.26 -34.91 -40.19
C ALA A 240 -4.05 -35.81 -41.15
N TYR A 241 -5.07 -35.26 -41.82
CA TYR A 241 -5.86 -35.98 -42.80
C TYR A 241 -5.03 -36.45 -44.00
N GLU A 242 -4.20 -35.56 -44.57
CA GLU A 242 -3.31 -35.89 -45.69
C GLU A 242 -2.26 -36.95 -45.30
N ALA A 243 -1.70 -36.87 -44.08
CA ALA A 243 -0.77 -37.87 -43.59
C ALA A 243 -1.43 -39.24 -43.43
N TYR A 244 -2.70 -39.27 -43.01
CA TYR A 244 -3.48 -40.50 -42.90
C TYR A 244 -3.81 -41.08 -44.28
N ASP A 245 -4.25 -40.26 -45.23
CA ASP A 245 -4.59 -40.68 -46.61
C ASP A 245 -3.38 -41.27 -47.36
N LYS A 246 -2.16 -40.80 -47.03
CA LYS A 246 -0.88 -41.33 -47.55
C LYS A 246 -0.31 -42.52 -46.76
N ASP A 247 -1.13 -43.22 -45.98
CA ASP A 247 -0.74 -44.35 -45.13
C ASP A 247 0.38 -44.04 -44.10
N ASN A 248 0.60 -42.75 -43.77
CA ASN A 248 1.55 -42.33 -42.74
C ASN A 248 0.84 -42.09 -41.40
N THR A 249 0.26 -43.17 -40.86
CA THR A 249 -0.55 -43.14 -39.64
C THR A 249 0.24 -42.65 -38.42
N ALA A 250 1.55 -42.91 -38.35
CA ALA A 250 2.39 -42.43 -37.27
C ALA A 250 2.49 -40.89 -37.28
N LEU A 251 2.72 -40.28 -38.44
CA LEU A 251 2.76 -38.83 -38.57
C LEU A 251 1.38 -38.21 -38.30
N ALA A 252 0.31 -38.80 -38.83
CA ALA A 252 -1.06 -38.35 -38.56
C ALA A 252 -1.38 -38.35 -37.06
N GLY A 253 -0.98 -39.41 -36.35
CA GLY A 253 -1.15 -39.51 -34.89
C GLY A 253 -0.38 -38.43 -34.11
N VAL A 254 0.86 -38.14 -34.51
CA VAL A 254 1.65 -37.06 -33.89
C VAL A 254 1.01 -35.69 -34.12
N ILE A 255 0.58 -35.39 -35.36
CA ILE A 255 -0.08 -34.12 -35.67
C ILE A 255 -1.38 -33.99 -34.87
N GLY A 256 -2.22 -35.03 -34.84
CA GLY A 256 -3.47 -35.01 -34.08
C GLY A 256 -3.27 -34.84 -32.58
N PHE A 257 -2.23 -35.44 -31.99
CA PHE A 257 -1.87 -35.22 -30.59
C PHE A 257 -1.46 -33.77 -30.31
N VAL A 258 -0.58 -33.21 -31.14
CA VAL A 258 -0.15 -31.81 -31.03
C VAL A 258 -1.33 -30.86 -31.21
N GLU A 259 -2.17 -31.10 -32.22
CA GLU A 259 -3.37 -30.33 -32.50
C GLU A 259 -4.32 -30.34 -31.30
N THR A 260 -4.57 -31.50 -30.69
CA THR A 260 -5.43 -31.62 -29.50
C THR A 260 -4.95 -30.68 -28.37
N GLY A 261 -3.64 -30.61 -28.15
CA GLY A 261 -3.05 -29.70 -27.16
C GLY A 261 -3.29 -28.22 -27.48
N PHE A 262 -3.04 -27.80 -28.72
CA PHE A 262 -3.35 -26.45 -29.18
C PHE A 262 -4.85 -26.14 -29.09
N TYR A 263 -5.70 -27.11 -29.45
CA TYR A 263 -7.14 -26.98 -29.43
C TYR A 263 -7.68 -26.71 -28.02
N MET A 264 -7.25 -27.51 -27.03
CA MET A 264 -7.60 -27.30 -25.62
C MET A 264 -7.09 -25.95 -25.11
N GLY A 265 -5.87 -25.56 -25.47
CA GLY A 265 -5.30 -24.26 -25.13
C GLY A 265 -6.12 -23.09 -25.67
N ASN A 266 -6.64 -23.22 -26.91
CA ASN A 266 -7.47 -22.20 -27.54
C ASN A 266 -8.85 -22.05 -26.85
N ILE A 267 -9.47 -23.16 -26.43
CA ILE A 267 -10.71 -23.11 -25.64
C ILE A 267 -10.47 -22.36 -24.32
N TYR A 268 -9.42 -22.73 -23.58
CA TYR A 268 -9.06 -22.03 -22.34
C TYR A 268 -8.75 -20.55 -22.58
N GLY A 269 -8.01 -20.25 -23.66
CA GLY A 269 -7.69 -18.90 -24.08
C GLY A 269 -8.92 -18.05 -24.37
N ALA A 270 -9.93 -18.59 -25.04
CA ALA A 270 -11.19 -17.90 -25.31
C ALA A 270 -11.97 -17.60 -24.02
N VAL A 271 -12.10 -18.59 -23.11
CA VAL A 271 -12.73 -18.41 -21.80
C VAL A 271 -12.01 -17.32 -20.99
N SER A 272 -10.68 -17.37 -20.94
CA SER A 272 -9.84 -16.35 -20.28
C SER A 272 -10.03 -14.96 -20.90
N SER A 273 -10.18 -14.89 -22.22
CA SER A 273 -10.42 -13.63 -22.95
C SER A 273 -11.75 -12.99 -22.56
N ALA A 274 -12.80 -13.79 -22.37
CA ALA A 274 -14.09 -13.28 -21.89
C ALA A 274 -13.95 -12.70 -20.47
N HIS A 275 -13.21 -13.35 -19.56
CA HIS A 275 -12.93 -12.79 -18.24
C HIS A 275 -12.17 -11.46 -18.31
N LYS A 276 -11.13 -11.38 -19.14
CA LYS A 276 -10.34 -10.15 -19.34
C LYS A 276 -11.17 -9.02 -19.93
N TYR A 277 -12.05 -9.31 -20.90
CA TYR A 277 -12.97 -8.34 -21.47
C TYR A 277 -13.86 -7.73 -20.38
N ASN A 278 -14.49 -8.57 -19.55
CA ASN A 278 -15.39 -8.13 -18.49
C ASN A 278 -14.68 -7.26 -17.46
N GLN A 279 -13.49 -7.69 -17.03
CA GLN A 279 -12.70 -6.95 -16.06
C GLN A 279 -12.23 -5.61 -16.62
N THR A 280 -11.83 -5.56 -17.89
CA THR A 280 -11.42 -4.31 -18.54
C THR A 280 -12.58 -3.32 -18.58
N GLY A 281 -13.81 -3.79 -18.86
CA GLY A 281 -15.02 -2.97 -18.80
C GLY A 281 -15.25 -2.38 -17.40
N ILE A 282 -15.16 -3.22 -16.35
CA ILE A 282 -15.28 -2.79 -14.95
C ILE A 282 -14.20 -1.76 -14.59
N LEU A 283 -12.94 -2.07 -14.87
CA LEU A 283 -11.80 -1.20 -14.52
C LEU A 283 -11.86 0.13 -15.26
N LYS A 284 -12.36 0.17 -16.49
CA LYS A 284 -12.55 1.40 -17.25
C LYS A 284 -13.53 2.36 -16.55
N VAL A 285 -14.59 1.83 -15.95
CA VAL A 285 -15.54 2.64 -15.17
C VAL A 285 -14.91 3.08 -13.85
N LEU A 286 -14.29 2.16 -13.10
CA LEU A 286 -13.69 2.49 -11.80
C LEU A 286 -12.56 3.52 -11.92
N ASN A 287 -11.71 3.40 -12.94
CA ASN A 287 -10.57 4.31 -13.14
C ASN A 287 -10.98 5.70 -13.65
N ARG A 288 -12.27 5.96 -13.95
CA ARG A 288 -12.74 7.31 -14.33
C ARG A 288 -12.58 8.28 -13.17
N ASP A 289 -12.97 7.83 -11.98
CA ASP A 289 -13.12 8.69 -10.79
C ASP A 289 -12.33 8.15 -9.58
N ILE A 290 -11.78 6.93 -9.64
CA ILE A 290 -10.96 6.35 -8.56
C ILE A 290 -9.55 6.15 -9.10
N SER A 291 -8.60 6.99 -8.64
CA SER A 291 -7.18 6.72 -8.84
C SER A 291 -6.79 5.51 -7.98
N LEU A 292 -6.86 4.30 -8.56
CA LEU A 292 -6.38 3.05 -7.94
C LEU A 292 -4.83 2.98 -7.90
N VAL A 293 -4.16 4.13 -7.80
CA VAL A 293 -2.71 4.29 -7.69
C VAL A 293 -2.47 5.09 -6.41
N PRO A 294 -1.72 4.54 -5.44
CA PRO A 294 -1.33 5.33 -4.27
C PRO A 294 -0.47 6.52 -4.71
N LYS A 295 -0.94 7.74 -4.44
CA LYS A 295 -0.15 8.99 -4.58
C LYS A 295 0.20 9.53 -3.21
N ILE A 296 1.39 10.15 -3.11
CA ILE A 296 1.89 10.84 -1.92
C ILE A 296 1.55 12.32 -2.08
N ASP A 297 0.89 12.91 -1.09
CA ASP A 297 0.57 14.33 -1.05
C ASP A 297 1.80 15.17 -0.67
N PRO A 298 2.18 16.22 -1.43
CA PRO A 298 3.29 17.09 -1.10
C PRO A 298 2.95 18.26 -0.16
N GLU A 299 1.68 18.58 0.13
CA GLU A 299 1.32 19.85 0.79
C GLU A 299 1.07 19.73 2.29
N GLY A 300 2.17 19.85 3.04
CA GLY A 300 2.16 19.91 4.49
C GLY A 300 1.40 21.11 5.05
N LYS A 301 0.42 20.83 5.92
CA LYS A 301 0.07 21.60 7.14
C LYS A 301 -0.99 20.88 7.99
N SER A 302 -0.76 19.61 8.33
CA SER A 302 -1.23 18.95 9.57
C SER A 302 -0.77 17.49 9.59
N LEU A 303 -0.51 16.97 10.79
CA LEU A 303 -0.20 15.57 11.04
C LEU A 303 -1.49 14.75 10.87
N ALA A 304 -1.83 14.44 9.63
CA ALA A 304 -2.90 13.54 9.24
C ALA A 304 -2.45 12.81 7.98
N MET A 305 -2.47 11.48 8.02
CA MET A 305 -2.29 10.66 6.82
C MET A 305 -3.57 10.77 5.99
N THR A 306 -3.69 11.86 5.23
CA THR A 306 -4.77 12.05 4.28
C THR A 306 -4.32 11.49 2.94
N LEU A 307 -4.97 10.42 2.48
CA LEU A 307 -4.89 10.02 1.08
C LEU A 307 -5.53 11.13 0.25
N HIS A 308 -4.72 11.88 -0.50
CA HIS A 308 -5.23 12.82 -1.49
C HIS A 308 -5.74 12.04 -2.70
N PHE A 309 -7.01 12.28 -3.04
CA PHE A 309 -7.64 11.89 -4.29
C PHE A 309 -7.73 13.13 -5.18
N ASP A 310 -7.41 12.99 -6.47
CA ASP A 310 -7.82 13.99 -7.46
C ASP A 310 -9.36 13.83 -7.65
N PHE A 311 -10.13 14.48 -6.77
CA PHE A 311 -11.60 14.69 -6.78
C PHE A 311 -12.57 13.54 -6.39
#